data_AF-A0A661HS56-F1
#
_entry.id   AF-A0A661HS56-F1
#
_cell.length_a   1.000
_cell.length_b   1.000
_cell.length_c   1.000
_cell.angle_alpha   90.00
_cell.angle_beta   90.00
_cell.angle_gamma   90.00
#
_symmetry.space_group_name_H-M   'P 1'
#
loop_
_entity.id
_entity.type
_entity.pdbx_description
1 polymer ?
#
loop_
_entity_poly.entity_id
_entity_poly.type
_entity_poly.pdbx_seq_one_letter_code
_entity_poly.pdbx_strand_id
1 'polypeptide(L)'
;MNSEIRIESKFRKVHIELENLERKIYRKSGFLFFKSHIYTIEELMESPHHQKIFSITEKIGDDIENWFDAGKLTPKEESTYHTERDNIDEELHRIEMVIEDREPTWWEEIKGPIIEFNKRVLDNLPEEFRRNLIPFFKKILPTLKKLPKLLSMSEAKIRK
;
A
#
# COMPACT_ATOMS: atom_id res chain seq x y z
N MET A 1 -21.94 -22.54 34.31
CA MET A 1 -21.89 -22.84 32.86
C MET A 1 -20.85 -21.93 32.27
N ASN A 2 -19.66 -22.45 31.95
CA ASN A 2 -18.64 -21.67 31.26
C ASN A 2 -19.05 -21.53 29.80
N SER A 3 -19.31 -20.31 29.35
CA SER A 3 -19.38 -20.00 27.93
C SER A 3 -17.99 -20.24 27.35
N GLU A 4 -17.84 -21.25 26.50
CA GLU A 4 -16.60 -21.55 25.78
C GLU A 4 -16.16 -20.29 25.01
N ILE A 5 -14.98 -19.76 25.32
CA ILE A 5 -14.50 -18.53 24.71
C ILE A 5 -13.97 -18.91 23.34
N ARG A 6 -14.63 -18.45 22.27
CA ARG A 6 -14.16 -18.67 20.90
C ARG A 6 -13.00 -17.72 20.57
N ILE A 7 -11.79 -18.11 20.92
CA ILE A 7 -10.55 -17.34 20.73
C ILE A 7 -10.36 -16.92 19.27
N GLU A 8 -10.47 -17.86 18.33
CA GLU A 8 -10.39 -17.61 16.87
C GLU A 8 -11.29 -16.46 16.41
N SER A 9 -12.51 -16.37 16.98
CA SER A 9 -13.47 -15.34 16.57
C SER A 9 -13.02 -13.91 16.93
N LYS A 10 -12.11 -13.76 17.90
CA LYS A 10 -11.53 -12.47 18.31
C LYS A 10 -10.59 -11.93 17.22
N PHE A 11 -9.88 -12.81 16.52
CA PHE A 11 -8.93 -12.45 15.47
C PHE A 11 -9.57 -12.08 14.13
N ARG A 12 -10.89 -12.32 13.95
CA ARG A 12 -11.61 -11.99 12.70
C ARG A 12 -11.33 -10.57 12.18
N LYS A 13 -11.27 -9.58 13.08
CA LYS A 13 -11.00 -8.19 12.69
C LYS A 13 -9.55 -7.99 12.20
N VAL A 14 -8.61 -8.75 12.74
CA VAL A 14 -7.21 -8.72 12.33
C VAL A 14 -7.08 -9.27 10.91
N HIS A 15 -7.66 -10.44 10.62
CA HIS A 15 -7.66 -11.01 9.27
C HIS A 15 -8.28 -10.07 8.22
N ILE A 16 -9.37 -9.37 8.57
CA ILE A 16 -9.96 -8.37 7.66
C ILE A 16 -8.97 -7.25 7.32
N GLU A 17 -8.16 -6.81 8.29
CA GLU A 17 -7.15 -5.78 8.06
C GLU A 17 -5.94 -6.30 7.28
N LEU A 18 -5.53 -7.56 7.49
CA LEU A 18 -4.51 -8.24 6.66
C LEU A 18 -4.98 -8.35 5.20
N GLU A 19 -6.20 -8.81 4.96
CA GLU A 19 -6.78 -8.86 3.60
C GLU A 19 -6.86 -7.47 2.96
N ASN A 20 -7.21 -6.44 3.74
CA ASN A 20 -7.25 -5.06 3.24
C ASN A 20 -5.88 -4.60 2.76
N LEU A 21 -4.83 -4.91 3.53
CA LEU A 21 -3.46 -4.58 3.19
C LEU A 21 -3.01 -5.33 1.94
N GLU A 22 -3.22 -6.65 1.88
CA GLU A 22 -2.86 -7.48 0.73
C GLU A 22 -3.57 -7.01 -0.56
N ARG A 23 -4.87 -6.68 -0.47
CA ARG A 23 -5.63 -6.13 -1.60
C ARG A 23 -5.04 -4.82 -2.14
N LYS A 24 -4.35 -4.02 -1.32
CA LYS A 24 -3.74 -2.75 -1.76
C LYS A 24 -2.47 -2.96 -2.57
N ILE A 25 -1.70 -4.00 -2.27
CA ILE A 25 -0.41 -4.30 -2.93
C ILE A 25 -0.57 -4.34 -4.45
N TYR A 26 -1.59 -5.06 -4.93
CA TYR A 26 -1.80 -5.33 -6.36
C TYR A 26 -2.71 -4.32 -7.06
N ARG A 27 -3.18 -3.29 -6.36
CA ARG A 27 -4.07 -2.28 -6.96
C ARG A 27 -3.29 -1.44 -7.96
N LYS A 28 -3.65 -1.57 -9.23
CA LYS A 28 -3.11 -0.79 -10.34
C LYS A 28 -4.19 0.10 -10.96
N SER A 29 -3.81 1.30 -11.39
CA SER A 29 -4.67 2.24 -12.10
C SER A 29 -3.97 2.75 -13.36
N GLY A 30 -4.74 2.96 -14.44
CA GLY A 30 -4.23 3.45 -15.73
C GLY A 30 -4.81 2.74 -16.94
N PHE A 31 -4.53 3.26 -18.13
CA PHE A 31 -5.06 2.74 -19.40
C PHE A 31 -4.01 1.90 -20.13
N LEU A 32 -4.39 0.68 -20.55
CA LEU A 32 -3.57 -0.31 -21.29
C LEU A 32 -2.13 -0.49 -20.77
N PHE A 33 -1.19 0.32 -21.28
CA PHE A 33 0.25 0.23 -21.02
C PHE A 33 0.74 1.16 -19.91
N PHE A 34 -0.09 2.11 -19.46
CA PHE A 34 0.25 3.09 -18.42
C PHE A 34 -0.33 2.71 -17.05
N LYS A 35 -0.47 1.41 -16.77
CA LYS A 35 -0.90 0.94 -15.45
C LYS A 35 0.22 1.17 -14.45
N SER A 36 -0.07 1.92 -13.40
CA SER A 36 0.81 2.18 -12.26
C SER A 36 0.20 1.62 -11.00
N HIS A 37 1.02 1.24 -10.01
CA HIS A 37 0.50 0.92 -8.70
C HIS A 37 -0.16 2.17 -8.08
N ILE A 38 -1.27 1.96 -7.38
CA ILE A 38 -1.97 3.06 -6.69
C ILE A 38 -1.19 3.50 -5.45
N TYR A 39 -0.49 2.56 -4.81
CA TYR A 39 0.26 2.79 -3.57
C TYR A 39 1.74 2.48 -3.77
N THR A 40 2.61 3.37 -3.28
CA THR A 40 4.06 3.10 -3.25
C THR A 40 4.40 2.05 -2.18
N ILE A 41 5.63 1.54 -2.21
CA ILE A 41 6.14 0.64 -1.16
C ILE A 41 6.08 1.34 0.20
N GLU A 42 6.55 2.58 0.29
CA GLU A 42 6.54 3.35 1.53
C GLU A 42 5.10 3.57 2.06
N GLU A 43 4.14 3.88 1.19
CA GLU A 43 2.73 4.04 1.58
C GLU A 43 2.07 2.73 2.05
N LEU A 44 2.56 1.58 1.57
CA LEU A 44 2.10 0.27 2.00
C LEU A 44 2.72 -0.10 3.36
N MET A 45 4.03 0.10 3.54
CA MET A 45 4.73 -0.16 4.79
C MET A 45 4.24 0.74 5.93
N GLU A 46 3.93 2.01 5.63
CA GLU A 46 3.40 2.97 6.62
C GLU A 46 1.86 2.93 6.69
N SER A 47 1.21 1.90 6.15
CA SER A 47 -0.25 1.87 6.09
C SER A 47 -0.89 1.83 7.48
N PRO A 48 -2.02 2.56 7.69
CA PRO A 48 -2.79 2.47 8.95
C PRO A 48 -3.28 1.05 9.29
N HIS A 49 -3.27 0.12 8.33
CA HIS A 49 -3.60 -1.28 8.57
C HIS A 49 -2.60 -1.95 9.52
N HIS A 50 -1.30 -1.68 9.40
CA HIS A 50 -0.27 -2.19 10.32
C HIS A 50 -0.59 -1.77 11.76
N GLN A 51 -0.80 -0.47 11.99
CA GLN A 51 -1.13 0.07 13.31
C GLN A 51 -2.40 -0.55 13.91
N LYS A 52 -3.43 -0.78 13.08
CA LYS A 52 -4.66 -1.43 13.54
C LYS A 52 -4.46 -2.90 13.88
N ILE A 53 -3.67 -3.64 13.10
CA ILE A 53 -3.32 -5.03 13.37
C ILE A 53 -2.63 -5.11 14.74
N PHE A 54 -1.62 -4.27 14.99
CA PHE A 54 -0.94 -4.21 16.29
C PHE A 54 -1.90 -3.84 17.43
N SER A 55 -2.71 -2.79 17.28
CA SER A 55 -3.61 -2.37 18.35
C SER A 55 -4.69 -3.41 18.69
N ILE A 56 -5.20 -4.13 17.69
CA ILE A 56 -6.20 -5.19 17.92
C ILE A 56 -5.55 -6.41 18.58
N THR A 57 -4.37 -6.83 18.10
CA THR A 57 -3.64 -7.99 18.65
C THR A 57 -3.18 -7.73 20.09
N GLU A 58 -2.67 -6.53 20.38
CA GLU A 58 -2.34 -6.09 21.74
C GLU A 58 -3.55 -6.19 22.67
N LYS A 59 -4.69 -5.61 22.27
CA LYS A 59 -5.92 -5.70 23.06
C LYS A 59 -6.40 -7.13 23.27
N ILE A 60 -6.30 -7.99 22.26
CA ILE A 60 -6.63 -9.41 22.43
C ILE A 60 -5.69 -10.04 23.46
N GLY A 61 -4.39 -9.74 23.39
CA GLY A 61 -3.41 -10.19 24.39
C GLY A 61 -3.80 -9.77 25.82
N ASP A 62 -4.12 -8.49 26.02
CA ASP A 62 -4.56 -7.98 27.32
C ASP A 62 -5.82 -8.71 27.82
N ASP A 63 -6.82 -8.89 26.94
CA ASP A 63 -8.06 -9.60 27.29
C ASP A 63 -7.77 -11.07 27.70
N ILE A 64 -6.83 -11.72 27.01
CA ILE A 64 -6.43 -13.11 27.26
C ILE A 64 -5.66 -13.24 28.57
N GLU A 65 -4.67 -12.39 28.84
CA GLU A 65 -3.91 -12.37 30.09
C GLU A 65 -4.85 -12.19 31.28
N ASN A 66 -5.77 -11.21 31.19
CA ASN A 66 -6.78 -10.97 32.22
C ASN A 66 -7.71 -12.18 32.45
N TRP A 67 -8.06 -12.94 31.41
CA TRP A 67 -8.87 -14.14 31.55
C TRP A 67 -8.08 -15.33 32.10
N PHE A 68 -6.80 -15.42 31.78
CA PHE A 68 -5.91 -16.45 32.30
C PHE A 68 -5.71 -16.27 33.80
N ASP A 69 -5.38 -15.05 34.23
CA ASP A 69 -5.22 -14.68 35.65
C ASP A 69 -6.51 -14.90 36.45
N ALA A 70 -7.67 -14.70 35.82
CA ALA A 70 -8.97 -14.95 36.42
C ALA A 70 -9.38 -16.44 36.43
N GLY A 71 -8.55 -17.35 35.91
CA GLY A 71 -8.85 -18.78 35.80
C GLY A 71 -10.01 -19.10 34.86
N LYS A 72 -10.28 -18.22 33.89
CA LYS A 72 -11.39 -18.34 32.92
C LYS A 72 -10.99 -18.98 31.60
N LEU A 73 -9.70 -19.15 31.36
CA LEU A 73 -9.15 -19.83 30.19
C LEU A 73 -8.70 -21.23 30.54
N THR A 74 -9.01 -22.16 29.65
CA THR A 74 -8.39 -23.49 29.65
C THR A 74 -7.01 -23.43 28.97
N PRO A 75 -6.09 -24.35 29.30
CA PRO A 75 -4.79 -24.44 28.60
C PRO A 75 -4.93 -24.64 27.09
N LYS A 76 -6.03 -25.26 26.65
CA LYS A 76 -6.34 -25.41 25.22
C LYS A 76 -6.65 -24.06 24.57
N GLU A 77 -7.47 -23.23 25.20
CA GLU A 77 -7.81 -21.89 24.69
C GLU A 77 -6.60 -20.95 24.68
N GLU A 78 -5.72 -21.05 25.68
CA GLU A 78 -4.43 -20.34 25.71
C GLU A 78 -3.53 -20.77 24.54
N SER A 79 -3.39 -22.09 24.32
CA SER A 79 -2.65 -22.62 23.17
C SER A 79 -3.23 -22.17 21.83
N THR A 80 -4.56 -22.10 21.70
CA THR A 80 -5.23 -21.54 20.51
C THR A 80 -4.89 -20.07 20.32
N TYR A 81 -4.86 -19.26 21.40
CA TYR A 81 -4.45 -17.87 21.30
C TYR A 81 -3.03 -17.71 20.76
N HIS A 82 -2.07 -18.46 21.30
CA HIS A 82 -0.69 -18.40 20.83
C HIS A 82 -0.55 -18.82 19.36
N THR A 83 -1.23 -19.90 18.98
CA THR A 83 -1.24 -20.36 17.58
C THR A 83 -1.79 -19.28 16.63
N GLU A 84 -2.90 -18.65 17.00
CA GLU A 84 -3.49 -17.58 16.19
C GLU A 84 -2.58 -16.35 16.14
N ARG A 85 -1.93 -15.98 17.24
CA ARG A 85 -0.96 -14.87 17.27
C ARG A 85 0.21 -15.12 16.33
N ASP A 86 0.80 -16.31 16.40
CA ASP A 86 1.92 -16.69 15.54
C ASP A 86 1.50 -16.69 14.06
N ASN A 87 0.30 -17.20 13.74
CA ASN A 87 -0.25 -17.15 12.38
C ASN A 87 -0.40 -15.72 11.85
N ILE A 88 -0.86 -14.77 12.68
CA ILE A 88 -0.98 -13.36 12.31
C ILE A 88 0.39 -12.75 12.02
N ASP A 89 1.39 -13.02 12.87
CA ASP A 89 2.74 -12.49 12.71
C ASP A 89 3.41 -13.06 11.44
N GLU A 90 3.25 -14.35 11.17
CA GLU A 90 3.71 -14.99 9.93
C GLU A 90 3.02 -14.41 8.68
N GLU A 91 1.71 -14.21 8.73
CA GLU A 91 0.95 -13.65 7.62
C GLU A 91 1.32 -12.19 7.35
N LEU A 92 1.52 -11.39 8.40
CA LEU A 92 1.98 -10.02 8.27
C LEU A 92 3.38 -9.96 7.66
N HIS A 93 4.31 -10.77 8.16
CA HIS A 93 5.67 -10.85 7.61
C HIS A 93 5.68 -11.28 6.14
N ARG A 94 4.84 -12.26 5.76
CA ARG A 94 4.66 -12.65 4.35
C ARG A 94 4.19 -11.46 3.50
N ILE A 95 3.21 -10.69 3.99
CA ILE A 95 2.69 -9.52 3.27
C ILE A 95 3.78 -8.45 3.11
N GLU A 96 4.58 -8.21 4.15
CA GLU A 96 5.73 -7.28 4.09
C GLU A 96 6.76 -7.70 3.05
N MET A 97 7.18 -8.98 3.04
CA MET A 97 8.08 -9.50 2.00
C MET A 97 7.49 -9.29 0.59
N VAL A 98 6.20 -9.54 0.40
CA VAL A 98 5.53 -9.30 -0.89
C VAL A 98 5.50 -7.82 -1.28
N ILE A 99 5.41 -6.90 -0.31
CA ILE A 99 5.50 -5.45 -0.55
C ILE A 99 6.91 -5.07 -1.00
N GLU A 100 7.93 -5.59 -0.31
CA GLU A 100 9.35 -5.30 -0.58
C GLU A 100 9.82 -5.88 -1.92
N ASP A 101 9.44 -7.12 -2.21
CA ASP A 101 9.79 -7.83 -3.44
C ASP A 101 8.95 -7.37 -4.65
N ARG A 102 8.01 -6.44 -4.46
CA ARG A 102 7.16 -5.94 -5.54
C ARG A 102 8.00 -5.16 -6.54
N GLU A 103 8.06 -5.65 -7.77
CA GLU A 103 8.69 -4.89 -8.86
C GLU A 103 8.06 -3.48 -8.98
N PRO A 104 8.86 -2.41 -8.85
CA PRO A 104 8.38 -1.08 -9.14
C PRO A 104 7.85 -1.04 -10.57
N THR A 105 6.72 -0.39 -10.80
CA THR A 105 6.32 -0.05 -12.16
C THR A 105 7.42 0.81 -12.77
N TRP A 106 7.68 0.66 -14.07
CA TRP A 106 8.70 1.38 -14.84
C TRP A 106 8.84 2.90 -14.58
N TRP A 107 7.81 3.56 -14.02
CA TRP A 107 7.85 4.96 -13.60
C TRP A 107 8.30 5.19 -12.13
N GLU A 108 8.16 4.20 -11.25
CA GLU A 108 8.61 4.23 -9.84
C GLU A 108 10.15 4.11 -9.73
N GLU A 109 10.82 3.47 -10.69
CA GLU A 109 12.30 3.39 -10.79
C GLU A 109 12.97 4.73 -11.14
N ILE A 110 12.20 5.73 -11.59
CA ILE A 110 12.75 6.99 -12.10
C ILE A 110 12.95 8.00 -10.95
N LYS A 111 13.82 7.67 -9.98
CA LYS A 111 14.41 8.67 -9.08
C LYS A 111 15.69 9.23 -9.73
N GLY A 112 15.55 10.33 -10.49
CA GLY A 112 16.70 11.21 -10.82
C GLY A 112 16.81 11.70 -12.27
N PRO A 113 17.51 11.02 -13.20
CA PRO A 113 18.11 11.68 -14.37
C PRO A 113 17.19 11.92 -15.58
N ILE A 114 15.96 11.42 -15.58
CA ILE A 114 15.10 11.33 -16.79
C ILE A 114 14.12 12.51 -16.90
N ILE A 115 14.31 13.64 -16.20
CA ILE A 115 13.53 14.85 -16.54
C ILE A 115 13.88 15.32 -17.97
N GLU A 116 15.15 15.19 -18.36
CA GLU A 116 15.65 15.71 -19.63
C GLU A 116 15.43 14.76 -20.82
N PHE A 117 15.47 13.45 -20.58
CA PHE A 117 15.10 12.44 -21.58
C PHE A 117 13.58 12.44 -21.84
N ASN A 118 12.76 12.57 -20.80
CA ASN A 118 11.30 12.67 -20.95
C ASN A 118 10.89 13.93 -21.72
N LYS A 119 11.62 15.04 -21.57
CA LYS A 119 11.41 16.22 -22.42
C LYS A 119 11.60 15.88 -23.90
N ARG A 120 12.66 15.17 -24.26
CA ARG A 120 12.94 14.79 -25.66
C ARG A 120 11.94 13.79 -26.22
N VAL A 121 11.43 12.87 -25.39
CA VAL A 121 10.42 11.90 -25.83
C VAL A 121 9.03 12.56 -25.93
N LEU A 122 8.63 13.38 -24.96
CA LEU A 122 7.36 14.11 -24.99
C LEU A 122 7.31 15.18 -26.10
N ASP A 123 8.45 15.82 -26.41
CA ASP A 123 8.54 16.80 -27.51
C ASP A 123 8.55 16.13 -28.90
N ASN A 124 8.80 14.82 -28.99
CA ASN A 124 8.77 14.05 -30.23
C ASN A 124 7.51 13.17 -30.38
N LEU A 125 6.58 13.21 -29.42
CA LEU A 125 5.31 12.50 -29.56
C LEU A 125 4.34 13.28 -30.48
N PRO A 126 3.52 12.58 -31.30
CA PRO A 126 2.51 13.22 -32.12
C PRO A 126 1.55 14.07 -31.26
N GLU A 127 1.14 15.24 -31.77
CA GLU A 127 0.37 16.23 -30.98
C GLU A 127 -0.92 15.66 -30.35
N GLU A 128 -1.57 14.73 -31.05
CA GLU A 128 -2.79 14.05 -30.60
C GLU A 128 -2.58 13.28 -29.29
N PHE A 129 -1.41 12.66 -29.12
CA PHE A 129 -1.01 11.97 -27.88
C PHE A 129 -0.65 12.97 -26.78
N ARG A 130 0.08 14.04 -27.13
CA ARG A 130 0.50 15.08 -26.17
C ARG A 130 -0.71 15.76 -25.51
N ARG A 131 -1.75 16.04 -26.29
CA ARG A 131 -2.96 16.74 -25.85
C ARG A 131 -3.78 15.95 -24.82
N ASN A 132 -3.75 14.61 -24.90
CA ASN A 132 -4.45 13.72 -23.98
C ASN A 132 -3.62 13.34 -22.73
N LEU A 133 -2.29 13.35 -22.84
CA LEU A 133 -1.38 13.00 -21.74
C LEU A 133 -1.21 14.12 -20.70
N ILE A 134 -1.15 15.39 -21.12
CA ILE A 134 -0.96 16.53 -20.21
C ILE A 134 -2.01 16.61 -19.07
N PRO A 135 -3.33 16.52 -19.33
CA PRO A 135 -4.32 16.53 -18.27
C PRO A 135 -4.27 15.28 -17.37
N PHE A 136 -3.84 14.14 -17.91
CA PHE A 136 -3.65 12.88 -17.19
C PHE A 136 -2.50 12.98 -16.17
N PHE A 137 -1.34 13.49 -16.57
CA PHE A 137 -0.19 13.69 -15.67
C PHE A 137 -0.46 14.72 -14.56
N LYS A 138 -1.22 15.79 -14.84
CA LYS A 138 -1.63 16.77 -13.83
C LYS A 138 -2.54 16.18 -12.74
N LYS A 139 -3.27 15.12 -13.05
CA LYS A 139 -4.20 14.45 -12.12
C LYS A 139 -3.51 13.40 -11.25
N ILE A 140 -2.46 12.75 -11.77
CA ILE A 140 -1.78 11.62 -11.12
C ILE A 140 -0.56 12.07 -10.31
N LEU A 141 0.13 13.13 -10.74
CA LEU A 141 1.27 13.70 -10.01
C LEU A 141 0.99 15.15 -9.61
N PRO A 142 0.44 15.41 -8.41
CA PRO A 142 0.22 16.78 -7.91
C PRO A 142 1.54 17.56 -7.73
N THR A 143 2.68 16.88 -7.66
CA THR A 143 4.03 17.46 -7.60
C THR A 143 4.50 18.06 -8.93
N LEU A 144 3.87 17.73 -10.07
CA LEU A 144 4.16 18.36 -11.38
C LEU A 144 3.57 19.77 -11.50
N LYS A 145 2.95 20.34 -10.45
CA LYS A 145 2.48 21.75 -10.42
C LYS A 145 3.56 22.78 -10.77
N LYS A 146 4.86 22.43 -10.70
CA LYS A 146 5.98 23.31 -11.08
C LYS A 146 6.37 23.23 -12.58
N LEU A 147 5.76 22.37 -13.39
CA LEU A 147 6.00 22.29 -14.84
C LEU A 147 5.39 23.38 -15.75
N PRO A 148 4.38 24.20 -15.38
CA PRO A 148 3.82 25.15 -16.35
C PRO A 148 4.86 26.19 -16.80
N LYS A 149 5.87 26.47 -15.97
CA LYS A 149 6.97 27.40 -16.29
C LYS A 149 7.97 26.83 -17.33
N LEU A 150 8.00 25.50 -17.52
CA LEU A 150 8.91 24.84 -18.47
C LEU A 150 8.26 24.60 -19.84
N LEU A 151 6.93 24.42 -19.89
CA LEU A 151 6.18 24.28 -21.14
C LEU A 151 5.97 25.62 -21.84
N SER A 152 5.79 26.71 -21.09
CA SER A 152 5.68 28.07 -21.66
C SER A 152 6.97 28.56 -22.32
N MET A 153 8.12 27.95 -22.02
CA MET A 153 9.38 28.27 -22.69
C MET A 153 9.55 27.58 -24.04
N SER A 154 8.81 26.51 -24.33
CA SER A 154 8.87 25.85 -25.65
C SER A 154 8.06 26.61 -26.71
N GLU A 155 6.95 27.24 -26.32
CA GLU A 155 6.12 28.06 -27.22
C GLU A 155 6.82 29.36 -27.65
N ALA A 156 7.73 29.87 -26.82
CA ALA A 156 8.49 31.09 -27.10
C ALA A 156 9.58 30.91 -28.19
N LYS A 157 9.93 29.67 -28.55
CA LYS A 157 10.98 29.39 -29.54
C LYS A 157 10.46 29.06 -30.95
N ILE A 158 9.14 29.03 -31.13
CA ILE A 158 8.48 28.75 -32.43
C ILE A 158 8.12 30.06 -33.16
N ARG A 159 8.36 31.22 -32.56
CA ARG A 159 8.22 32.53 -33.22
C ARG A 159 9.55 33.27 -33.27
N LYS A 160 10.44 32.86 -34.17
CA LYS A 160 11.42 33.70 -34.83
C LYS A 160 11.79 33.10 -36.17
#